data_AF-A0A6P4HSN1-F1
#
_entry.id   AF-A0A6P4HSN1-F1
#
_cell.length_a   1.000
_cell.length_b   1.000
_cell.length_c   1.000
_cell.angle_alpha   90.00
_cell.angle_beta   90.00
_cell.angle_gamma   90.00
#
_symmetry.space_group_name_H-M   'P 1'
#
loop_
_entity.id
_entity.type
_entity.pdbx_description
1 polymer ?
#
loop_
_entity_poly.entity_id
_entity_poly.type
_entity_poly.pdbx_seq_one_letter_code
_entity_poly.pdbx_strand_id
1 'polypeptide(L)'
;MFKLVGEDTFHIDQTRCIIRVDPAPGFKYEYSLYIDGKSHELYTDEMTRQYRLWLYTGNAADAEATTTTGAAQEYRIMLKLDTLSLFVNDELRTEESVFVHGGTDTKFLLQDTEFVLQARSSGNKHDGIVHTLLANGVAVPEAKIQEIMQEPVSILQTN
;
A
#
# COMPACT_ATOMS: atom_id res chain seq x y z
N MET A 1 -36.61 -15.68 5.42
CA MET A 1 -35.64 -16.24 6.37
C MET A 1 -34.25 -15.93 5.83
N PHE A 2 -33.56 -14.94 6.40
CA PHE A 2 -32.20 -14.57 5.96
C PHE A 2 -31.24 -15.63 6.47
N LYS A 3 -30.52 -16.30 5.56
CA LYS A 3 -29.43 -17.20 5.93
C LYS A 3 -28.20 -16.33 6.16
N LEU A 4 -27.77 -16.21 7.41
CA LEU A 4 -26.55 -15.49 7.80
C LEU A 4 -25.26 -16.25 7.41
N VAL A 5 -25.41 -17.51 6.97
CA VAL A 5 -24.33 -18.44 6.61
C VAL A 5 -24.39 -18.67 5.12
N GLY A 6 -23.23 -18.63 4.47
CA GLY A 6 -23.10 -18.80 3.03
C GLY A 6 -21.92 -18.01 2.48
N GLU A 7 -21.91 -17.88 1.16
CA GLU A 7 -20.90 -17.14 0.42
C GLU A 7 -21.60 -16.05 -0.39
N ASP A 8 -20.99 -14.86 -0.42
CA ASP A 8 -21.39 -13.78 -1.32
C ASP A 8 -20.20 -13.43 -2.21
N THR A 9 -20.47 -13.30 -3.51
CA THR A 9 -19.45 -13.03 -4.52
C THR A 9 -19.62 -11.62 -5.05
N PHE A 10 -18.55 -10.84 -4.97
CA PHE A 10 -18.49 -9.48 -5.51
C PHE A 10 -17.23 -9.32 -6.35
N HIS A 11 -17.15 -8.22 -7.10
CA HIS A 11 -15.99 -7.91 -7.93
C HIS A 11 -15.46 -6.54 -7.58
N ILE A 12 -14.14 -6.44 -7.43
CA ILE A 12 -13.40 -5.17 -7.39
C ILE A 12 -12.64 -5.09 -8.71
N ASP A 13 -13.02 -4.17 -9.57
CA ASP A 13 -12.60 -4.12 -10.97
C ASP A 13 -12.81 -5.46 -11.69
N GLN A 14 -11.72 -6.11 -12.11
CA GLN A 14 -11.73 -7.42 -12.75
C GLN A 14 -11.45 -8.58 -11.78
N THR A 15 -11.21 -8.28 -10.51
CA THR A 15 -10.85 -9.27 -9.49
C THR A 15 -12.10 -9.82 -8.83
N ARG A 16 -12.26 -11.14 -8.86
CA ARG A 16 -13.35 -11.84 -8.18
C ARG A 16 -13.03 -11.97 -6.69
N CYS A 17 -13.94 -11.50 -5.84
CA CYS A 17 -13.84 -11.62 -4.40
C CYS A 17 -15.02 -12.44 -3.84
N ILE A 18 -14.77 -13.25 -2.82
CA ILE A 18 -15.79 -14.05 -2.13
C ILE A 18 -15.67 -13.79 -0.64
N ILE A 19 -16.72 -13.25 -0.02
CA ILE A 19 -16.85 -13.24 1.43
C ILE A 19 -17.66 -14.46 1.85
N ARG A 20 -17.10 -15.25 2.78
CA ARG A 20 -17.70 -16.46 3.31
C ARG A 20 -17.96 -16.29 4.79
N VAL A 21 -19.16 -16.68 5.22
CA VAL A 21 -19.57 -16.66 6.62
C VAL A 21 -19.88 -18.08 7.06
N ASP A 22 -19.04 -18.62 7.95
CA ASP A 22 -19.16 -19.97 8.52
C ASP A 22 -19.68 -19.92 9.96
N PRO A 23 -20.53 -20.87 10.39
CA PRO A 23 -20.94 -20.98 11.78
C PRO A 23 -19.78 -21.51 12.63
N ALA A 24 -19.51 -20.85 13.75
CA ALA A 24 -18.51 -21.24 14.74
C ALA A 24 -19.16 -21.63 16.08
N PRO A 25 -18.51 -22.48 16.91
CA PRO A 25 -19.04 -22.89 18.20
C PRO A 25 -19.39 -21.69 19.11
N GLY A 26 -20.47 -21.81 19.87
CA GLY A 26 -20.90 -20.79 20.83
C GLY A 26 -21.69 -19.63 20.20
N PHE A 27 -22.50 -19.88 19.17
CA PHE A 27 -23.31 -18.87 18.47
C PHE A 27 -22.47 -17.73 17.88
N LYS A 28 -21.30 -18.08 17.35
CA LYS A 28 -20.37 -17.16 16.68
C LYS A 28 -20.34 -17.42 15.18
N TYR A 29 -19.77 -16.47 14.46
CA TYR A 29 -19.53 -16.58 13.02
C TYR A 29 -18.06 -16.27 12.73
N GLU A 30 -17.50 -17.00 11.78
CA GLU A 30 -16.18 -16.74 11.23
C GLU A 30 -16.34 -16.19 9.81
N TYR A 31 -15.51 -15.20 9.50
CA TYR A 31 -15.52 -14.51 8.21
C TYR A 31 -14.22 -14.83 7.50
N SER A 32 -14.33 -15.29 6.26
CA SER A 32 -13.19 -15.52 5.38
C SER A 32 -13.37 -14.70 4.11
N LEU A 33 -12.32 -14.02 3.67
CA LEU A 33 -12.28 -13.34 2.39
C LEU A 33 -11.36 -14.10 1.45
N TYR A 34 -11.84 -14.37 0.25
CA TYR A 34 -11.05 -14.91 -0.85
C TYR A 34 -10.96 -13.87 -1.98
N ILE A 35 -9.76 -13.67 -2.51
CA ILE A 35 -9.44 -12.71 -3.57
C ILE A 35 -8.78 -13.51 -4.70
N ASP A 36 -9.44 -13.54 -5.85
CA ASP A 36 -9.04 -14.32 -7.02
C ASP A 36 -8.70 -15.79 -6.70
N GLY A 37 -9.54 -16.41 -5.87
CA GLY A 37 -9.39 -17.80 -5.43
C GLY A 37 -8.35 -18.03 -4.33
N LYS A 38 -7.64 -17.00 -3.86
CA LYS A 38 -6.66 -17.07 -2.76
C LYS A 38 -7.30 -16.61 -1.46
N SER A 39 -6.92 -17.18 -0.32
CA SER A 39 -7.34 -16.63 0.97
C SER A 39 -6.75 -15.22 1.16
N HIS A 40 -7.42 -14.39 1.93
CA HIS A 40 -6.93 -13.04 2.29
C HIS A 40 -5.48 -13.08 2.78
N GLU A 41 -5.15 -14.00 3.70
CA GLU A 41 -3.80 -14.16 4.24
C GLU A 41 -2.76 -14.47 3.14
N LEU A 42 -3.06 -15.43 2.24
CA LEU A 42 -2.17 -15.78 1.15
C LEU A 42 -1.99 -14.61 0.17
N TYR A 43 -3.08 -13.93 -0.16
CA TYR A 43 -3.06 -12.76 -1.04
C TYR A 43 -2.20 -11.64 -0.43
N THR A 44 -2.38 -11.32 0.86
CA THR A 44 -1.59 -10.31 1.57
C THR A 44 -0.09 -10.65 1.61
N ASP A 45 0.26 -11.92 1.84
CA ASP A 45 1.66 -12.37 1.80
C ASP A 45 2.27 -12.19 0.40
N GLU A 46 1.55 -12.57 -0.64
CA GLU A 46 1.98 -12.36 -2.03
C GLU A 46 2.17 -10.87 -2.35
N MET A 47 1.24 -10.00 -1.93
CA MET A 47 1.36 -8.55 -2.13
C MET A 47 2.60 -8.00 -1.41
N THR A 48 2.87 -8.46 -0.19
CA THR A 48 4.06 -8.06 0.60
C THR A 48 5.37 -8.48 -0.08
N ARG A 49 5.37 -9.56 -0.85
CA ARG A 49 6.55 -10.01 -1.60
C ARG A 49 6.72 -9.27 -2.93
N GLN A 50 5.62 -8.86 -3.56
CA GLN A 50 5.64 -8.22 -4.87
C GLN A 50 5.80 -6.70 -4.80
N TYR A 51 5.36 -6.09 -3.70
CA TYR A 51 5.29 -4.64 -3.56
C TYR A 51 6.05 -4.13 -2.34
N ARG A 52 6.52 -2.89 -2.44
CA ARG A 52 6.89 -2.04 -1.31
C ARG A 52 5.93 -0.86 -1.28
N LEU A 53 5.52 -0.45 -0.09
CA LEU A 53 4.46 0.54 0.10
C LEU A 53 4.95 1.62 1.06
N TRP A 54 4.67 2.87 0.72
CA TRP A 54 4.84 4.01 1.59
C TRP A 54 3.56 4.82 1.60
N LEU A 55 3.12 5.18 2.81
CA LEU A 55 2.02 6.08 3.04
C LEU A 55 2.60 7.40 3.55
N TYR A 56 2.44 8.46 2.77
CA TYR A 56 2.92 9.78 3.13
C TYR A 56 1.73 10.69 3.44
N THR A 57 1.80 11.37 4.58
CA THR A 57 0.87 12.44 4.95
C THR A 57 1.65 13.73 5.11
N GLY A 58 1.41 14.69 4.22
CA GLY A 58 1.99 16.02 4.25
C GLY A 58 1.31 16.86 5.31
N ASN A 59 2.10 17.48 6.19
CA ASN A 59 1.57 18.40 7.20
C ASN A 59 1.20 19.74 6.56
N ALA A 60 0.09 20.33 6.98
CA ALA A 60 -0.32 21.68 6.58
C ALA A 60 0.68 22.78 6.99
N ALA A 61 1.65 22.47 7.86
CA ALA A 61 2.68 23.40 8.33
C ALA A 61 3.84 23.61 7.34
N ASP A 62 4.06 22.67 6.41
CA ASP A 62 5.09 22.74 5.38
C ASP A 62 4.57 23.35 4.06
N ALA A 63 3.24 23.56 3.97
CA ALA A 63 2.60 24.24 2.86
C ALA A 63 2.59 25.75 3.12
N GLU A 64 3.44 26.48 2.41
CA GLU A 64 3.38 27.94 2.36
C GLU A 64 2.08 28.35 1.63
N ALA A 65 1.00 28.48 2.40
CA ALA A 65 -0.22 29.22 2.11
C ALA A 65 -0.68 29.30 0.63
N THR A 66 -0.90 28.19 -0.07
CA THR A 66 -1.69 28.22 -1.33
C THR A 66 -2.37 26.88 -1.60
N THR A 67 -3.45 26.57 -0.87
CA THR A 67 -4.61 25.84 -1.40
C THR A 67 -5.77 25.89 -0.40
N THR A 68 -6.94 26.26 -0.89
CA THR A 68 -8.14 26.71 -0.15
C THR A 68 -8.92 25.60 0.58
N THR A 69 -8.31 24.47 0.91
CA THR A 69 -8.97 23.38 1.63
C THR A 69 -7.97 22.75 2.59
N GLY A 70 -8.12 23.00 3.89
CA GLY A 70 -7.19 22.57 4.96
C GLY A 70 -7.14 21.06 5.22
N ALA A 71 -7.18 20.23 4.16
CA ALA A 71 -7.01 18.80 4.25
C ALA A 71 -5.52 18.45 4.13
N ALA A 72 -5.04 17.54 4.99
CA ALA A 72 -3.70 16.99 4.88
C ALA A 72 -3.54 16.29 3.53
N GLN A 73 -2.38 16.44 2.92
CA GLN A 73 -2.09 15.82 1.64
C GLN A 73 -1.66 14.37 1.85
N GLU A 74 -2.40 13.42 1.29
CA GLU A 74 -2.10 12.00 1.44
C GLU A 74 -1.66 11.38 0.11
N TYR A 75 -0.56 10.65 0.14
CA TYR A 75 -0.04 9.92 -1.00
C TYR A 75 0.23 8.47 -0.65
N ARG A 76 -0.26 7.57 -1.51
CA ARG A 76 0.11 6.16 -1.52
C ARG A 76 1.13 5.93 -2.61
N ILE A 77 2.36 5.59 -2.23
CA ILE A 77 3.45 5.33 -3.15
C ILE A 77 3.78 3.84 -3.10
N MET A 78 3.72 3.17 -4.24
CA MET A 78 3.97 1.73 -4.35
C MET A 78 5.08 1.45 -5.37
N LEU A 79 6.01 0.58 -5.01
CA LEU A 79 7.00 0.04 -5.93
C LEU A 79 6.71 -1.44 -6.17
N LYS A 80 6.50 -1.81 -7.44
CA LYS A 80 6.44 -3.21 -7.85
C LYS A 80 7.85 -3.74 -8.09
N LEU A 81 8.26 -4.76 -7.35
CA LEU A 81 9.65 -5.20 -7.30
C LEU A 81 10.11 -5.98 -8.53
N ASP A 82 9.20 -6.62 -9.27
CA ASP A 82 9.54 -7.43 -10.45
C ASP A 82 9.87 -6.55 -11.67
N THR A 83 9.08 -5.51 -11.91
CA THR A 83 9.22 -4.58 -13.03
C THR A 83 9.89 -3.27 -12.64
N LEU A 84 10.13 -3.04 -11.34
CA LEU A 84 10.57 -1.76 -10.78
C LEU A 84 9.64 -0.59 -11.14
N SER A 85 8.36 -0.89 -11.38
CA SER A 85 7.35 0.12 -11.71
C SER A 85 6.90 0.86 -10.46
N LEU A 86 6.95 2.19 -10.51
CA LEU A 86 6.52 3.07 -9.45
C LEU A 86 5.08 3.53 -9.69
N PHE A 87 4.24 3.47 -8.68
CA PHE A 87 2.87 3.95 -8.71
C PHE A 87 2.63 4.98 -7.62
N VAL A 88 1.86 6.01 -7.94
CA VAL A 88 1.38 7.01 -6.97
C VAL A 88 -0.13 7.06 -7.09
N ASN A 89 -0.85 6.77 -6.00
CA ASN A 89 -2.32 6.74 -5.98
C ASN A 89 -2.92 5.89 -7.12
N ASP A 90 -2.33 4.71 -7.36
CA ASP A 90 -2.65 3.76 -8.46
C ASP A 90 -2.23 4.19 -9.88
N GLU A 91 -1.68 5.38 -10.06
CA GLU A 91 -1.20 5.83 -11.37
C GLU A 91 0.27 5.48 -11.59
N LEU A 92 0.56 4.85 -12.74
CA LEU A 92 1.93 4.50 -13.13
C LEU A 92 2.76 5.77 -13.39
N ARG A 93 3.92 5.83 -12.76
CA ARG A 93 4.93 6.87 -12.94
C ARG A 93 5.85 6.55 -14.11
N THR A 94 6.27 7.58 -14.83
CA THR A 94 7.11 7.47 -16.03
C THR A 94 8.49 8.12 -15.84
N GLU A 95 8.80 8.59 -14.64
CA GLU A 95 10.10 9.18 -14.33
C GLU A 95 11.24 8.18 -14.48
N GLU A 96 12.36 8.66 -15.00
CA GLU A 96 13.56 7.85 -15.19
C GLU A 96 14.40 7.76 -13.92
N SER A 97 15.02 6.59 -13.72
CA SER A 97 16.02 6.39 -12.67
C SER A 97 17.40 6.86 -13.13
N VAL A 98 18.09 7.60 -12.28
CA VAL A 98 19.47 8.04 -12.51
C VAL A 98 20.42 7.16 -11.71
N PHE A 99 21.50 6.69 -12.35
CA PHE A 99 22.56 5.97 -11.66
C PHE A 99 23.37 6.91 -10.78
N VAL A 100 23.53 6.53 -9.52
CA VAL A 100 24.30 7.25 -8.50
C VAL A 100 25.27 6.29 -7.81
N HIS A 101 26.12 6.81 -6.92
CA HIS A 101 27.01 5.95 -6.17
C HIS A 101 26.23 4.98 -5.26
N GLY A 102 26.38 3.68 -5.51
CA GLY A 102 25.74 2.62 -4.71
C GLY A 102 24.35 2.19 -5.17
N GLY A 103 23.82 2.73 -6.27
CA GLY A 103 22.55 2.28 -6.86
C GLY A 103 21.88 3.30 -7.78
N THR A 104 20.57 3.50 -7.62
CA THR A 104 19.78 4.42 -8.48
C THR A 104 18.85 5.31 -7.66
N ASP A 105 18.59 6.52 -8.17
CA ASP A 105 17.60 7.45 -7.64
C ASP A 105 16.53 7.74 -8.69
N THR A 106 15.27 7.56 -8.34
CA THR A 106 14.13 8.04 -9.12
C THR A 106 13.52 9.23 -8.40
N LYS A 107 13.61 10.41 -9.01
CA LYS A 107 13.08 11.66 -8.45
C LYS A 107 11.76 12.02 -9.10
N PHE A 108 10.77 12.38 -8.30
CA PHE A 108 9.48 12.84 -8.78
C PHE A 108 8.91 13.90 -7.83
N LEU A 109 8.23 14.88 -8.39
CA LEU A 109 7.61 15.97 -7.64
C LEU A 109 6.11 15.75 -7.59
N LEU A 110 5.52 15.79 -6.39
CA LEU A 110 4.06 15.80 -6.21
C LEU A 110 3.69 17.10 -5.49
N GLN A 111 2.97 17.98 -6.19
CA GLN A 111 2.72 19.35 -5.75
C GLN A 111 4.04 20.04 -5.36
N ASP A 112 4.25 20.32 -4.07
CA ASP A 112 5.45 21.00 -3.55
C ASP A 112 6.38 20.08 -2.75
N THR A 113 6.12 18.77 -2.76
CA THR A 113 6.97 17.78 -2.07
C THR A 113 7.83 17.02 -3.07
N GLU A 114 9.16 17.12 -2.92
CA GLU A 114 10.11 16.32 -3.69
C GLU A 114 10.20 14.93 -3.07
N PHE A 115 9.92 13.91 -3.87
CA PHE A 115 10.13 12.52 -3.50
C PHE A 115 11.35 11.94 -4.23
N VAL A 116 12.13 11.17 -3.49
CA VAL A 116 13.27 10.43 -4.02
C VAL A 116 13.15 8.97 -3.61
N LEU A 117 12.91 8.09 -4.58
CA LEU A 117 13.02 6.65 -4.39
C LEU A 117 14.47 6.23 -4.64
N GLN A 118 15.12 5.76 -3.58
CA GLN A 118 16.49 5.28 -3.61
C GLN A 118 16.49 3.76 -3.65
N ALA A 119 17.14 3.17 -4.64
CA ALA A 119 17.52 1.76 -4.61
C ALA A 119 19.01 1.67 -4.31
N ARG A 120 19.39 0.95 -3.26
CA ARG A 120 20.79 0.78 -2.84
C ARG A 120 21.11 -0.68 -2.58
N SER A 121 22.33 -1.10 -2.91
CA SER A 121 22.79 -2.41 -2.47
C SER A 121 22.91 -2.43 -0.94
N SER A 122 22.32 -3.44 -0.30
CA SER A 122 22.47 -3.67 1.14
C SER A 122 23.92 -4.00 1.56
N GLY A 123 24.79 -4.38 0.61
CA GLY A 123 26.10 -4.96 0.90
C GLY A 123 26.02 -6.39 1.48
N ASN A 124 24.83 -6.90 1.78
CA ASN A 124 24.57 -8.25 2.23
C ASN A 124 24.06 -9.11 1.07
N LYS A 125 24.62 -10.32 0.91
CA LYS A 125 24.16 -11.27 -0.12
C LYS A 125 22.71 -11.71 0.08
N HIS A 126 22.19 -11.66 1.30
CA HIS A 126 20.83 -12.12 1.61
C HIS A 126 19.75 -11.07 1.35
N ASP A 127 20.03 -9.80 1.65
CA ASP A 127 19.02 -8.73 1.61
C ASP A 127 18.94 -8.04 0.24
N GLY A 128 19.97 -8.20 -0.61
CA GLY A 128 19.93 -7.71 -1.98
C GLY A 128 19.86 -6.18 -2.07
N ILE A 129 18.86 -5.68 -2.79
CA ILE A 129 18.63 -4.24 -3.01
C ILE A 129 17.58 -3.74 -2.01
N VAL A 130 17.93 -2.71 -1.24
CA VAL A 130 17.04 -2.01 -0.33
C VAL A 130 16.46 -0.80 -1.03
N HIS A 131 15.16 -0.62 -0.87
CA HIS A 131 14.41 0.52 -1.41
C HIS A 131 14.06 1.46 -0.25
N THR A 132 14.36 2.75 -0.40
CA THR A 132 14.06 3.78 0.60
C THR A 132 13.39 4.95 -0.09
N LEU A 133 12.27 5.42 0.46
CA LEU A 133 11.60 6.61 -0.03
C LEU A 133 11.96 7.79 0.87
N LEU A 134 12.37 8.90 0.26
CA LEU A 134 12.58 10.18 0.93
C LEU A 134 11.52 11.18 0.44
N ALA A 135 10.98 11.98 1.36
CA ALA A 135 10.14 13.15 1.08
C ALA A 135 10.87 14.39 1.62
N ASN A 136 11.21 15.34 0.76
CA ASN A 136 12.03 16.51 1.09
C ASN A 136 13.33 16.17 1.85
N GLY A 137 13.95 15.03 1.49
CA GLY A 137 15.15 14.50 2.14
C GLY A 137 14.93 13.74 3.45
N VAL A 138 13.69 13.67 3.96
CA VAL A 138 13.33 12.91 5.17
C VAL A 138 12.81 11.53 4.78
N ALA A 139 13.31 10.48 5.44
CA ALA A 139 12.89 9.11 5.15
C ALA A 139 11.43 8.86 5.55
N VAL A 140 10.65 8.33 4.61
CA VAL A 140 9.29 7.84 4.83
C VAL A 140 9.38 6.37 5.23
N PRO A 141 8.84 5.96 6.39
CA PRO A 141 8.86 4.57 6.80
C PRO A 141 8.05 3.71 5.82
N GLU A 142 8.60 2.54 5.48
CA GLU A 142 7.86 1.56 4.69
C GLU A 142 6.66 1.07 5.51
N ALA A 143 5.48 1.14 4.90
CA ALA A 143 4.26 0.66 5.51
C ALA A 143 4.14 -0.85 5.27
N LYS A 144 3.82 -1.59 6.33
CA LYS A 144 3.66 -3.04 6.23
C LYS A 144 2.27 -3.35 5.70
N ILE A 145 2.21 -3.88 4.48
CA ILE A 145 0.96 -4.28 3.82
C ILE A 145 0.14 -5.22 4.72
N GLN A 146 0.80 -6.14 5.42
CA GLN A 146 0.15 -7.03 6.39
C GLN A 146 -0.57 -6.28 7.51
N GLU A 147 0.05 -5.24 8.07
CA GLU A 147 -0.57 -4.46 9.15
C GLU A 147 -1.77 -3.67 8.62
N ILE A 148 -1.62 -3.01 7.46
CA ILE A 148 -2.69 -2.23 6.82
C ILE A 148 -3.90 -3.11 6.47
N MET A 149 -3.66 -4.30 5.91
CA MET A 149 -4.75 -5.22 5.53
C MET A 149 -5.41 -5.89 6.74
N GLN A 150 -4.80 -5.82 7.92
CA GLN A 150 -5.33 -6.38 9.16
C GLN A 150 -5.91 -5.30 10.10
N GLU A 151 -5.81 -4.02 9.76
CA GLU A 151 -6.40 -2.97 10.59
C GLU A 151 -7.90 -3.19 10.71
N PRO A 152 -8.44 -3.25 11.95
CA PRO A 152 -9.87 -3.40 12.16
C PRO A 152 -10.56 -2.12 11.70
N VAL A 153 -11.06 -2.12 10.46
CA VAL A 153 -12.00 -1.09 10.01
C VAL A 153 -13.30 -1.35 10.77
N SER A 154 -13.49 -0.61 11.86
CA SER A 154 -14.72 -0.68 12.63
C SER A 154 -15.88 -0.19 11.75
N ILE A 155 -16.72 -1.12 11.29
CA ILE A 155 -17.98 -0.82 10.60
C ILE A 155 -18.99 -0.07 11.51
N LEU A 156 -18.66 0.11 12.80
CA LEU A 156 -19.46 0.87 13.77
C LEU A 156 -18.98 2.31 13.94
N GLN A 157 -18.03 2.80 13.14
CA GLN A 157 -17.79 4.24 13.02
C GLN A 157 -18.87 4.89 12.16
N THR A 158 -20.10 4.89 12.67
CA THR A 158 -21.13 5.86 12.26
C THR A 158 -20.73 7.24 12.78
N ASN A 159 -20.56 8.19 11.87
CA ASN A 159 -20.73 9.62 12.18
C ASN A 159 -22.13 9.89 12.73
#